data_AF-A0A8H7IQ52-F1
#
_entry.id   AF-A0A8H7IQ52-F1
#
_cell.length_a   1.000
_cell.length_b   1.000
_cell.length_c   1.000
_cell.angle_alpha   90.00
_cell.angle_beta   90.00
_cell.angle_gamma   90.00
#
_symmetry.space_group_name_H-M   'P 1'
#
loop_
_entity.id
_entity.type
_entity.pdbx_description
1 polymer ?
#
loop_
_entity_poly.entity_id
_entity_poly.type
_entity_poly.pdbx_seq_one_letter_code
_entity_poly.pdbx_strand_id
1 'polypeptide(L)'
;MSTTTTLIATAAPGLYASPHHLSTTASSCPACGTNVPSLSESSENAAQRRIVELENQVRMLTEKASTAVDKLADYEDELRHLRALQVKAAEASSVFNSSPATPSGDGNRPHTANPAGSAARSSRITSLLGRRKSSSSIAAGIPPAGTVPPLPGVPSQEAELRNALDKERSLRQEAEGKVSAMSSEIEELSVTLFQQANEMVAEERKARAKLEERVEMLEKRDKDKRRRLERLETAVQRIERVRGLLAP
;
A
#
# COMPACT_ATOMS: atom_id res chain seq x y z
N MET A 1 24.94 6.74 -2.02
CA MET A 1 25.16 7.25 -0.65
C MET A 1 25.26 6.04 0.25
N SER A 2 26.44 5.78 0.82
CA SER A 2 26.72 4.60 1.65
C SER A 2 26.39 4.90 3.11
N THR A 3 25.61 4.06 3.76
CA THR A 3 25.24 4.22 5.18
C THR A 3 26.11 3.34 6.06
N THR A 4 26.98 3.98 6.84
CA THR A 4 27.81 3.41 7.89
C THR A 4 27.02 3.37 9.20
N THR A 5 26.82 2.17 9.77
CA THR A 5 26.16 1.98 11.06
C THR A 5 27.20 2.03 12.19
N THR A 6 27.02 2.98 13.11
CA THR A 6 27.85 3.20 14.31
C THR A 6 27.14 2.61 15.53
N LEU A 7 27.82 1.79 16.34
CA LEU A 7 27.31 1.32 17.63
C LEU A 7 27.94 2.11 18.77
N ILE A 8 27.09 2.64 19.65
CA ILE A 8 27.47 3.41 20.85
C ILE A 8 27.48 2.46 22.05
N ALA A 9 28.60 2.42 22.76
CA ALA A 9 28.75 1.73 24.04
C ALA A 9 28.42 2.69 25.19
N THR A 10 27.50 2.31 26.06
CA THR A 10 27.15 3.02 27.30
C THR A 10 27.70 2.26 28.51
N ALA A 11 28.52 2.94 29.31
CA ALA A 11 29.01 2.49 30.60
C ALA A 11 28.47 3.40 31.71
N ALA A 12 28.05 2.83 32.85
CA ALA A 12 27.92 3.51 34.15
C ALA A 12 27.67 2.47 35.29
N PRO A 13 27.73 2.81 36.59
CA PRO A 13 28.82 2.40 37.48
C PRO A 13 28.35 1.56 38.69
N GLY A 14 29.34 1.04 39.44
CA GLY A 14 29.15 0.09 40.52
C GLY A 14 28.46 0.60 41.79
N LEU A 15 28.02 -0.37 42.60
CA LEU A 15 27.67 -0.21 44.01
C LEU A 15 28.14 -1.45 44.80
N TYR A 16 28.97 -1.16 45.80
CA TYR A 16 29.10 -1.70 47.15
C TYR A 16 28.96 -3.19 47.49
N ALA A 17 29.93 -3.60 48.32
CA ALA A 17 30.14 -4.90 48.95
C ALA A 17 29.15 -5.27 50.07
N SER A 18 28.99 -6.58 50.30
CA SER A 18 29.17 -7.17 51.64
C SER A 18 29.35 -8.70 51.60
N PRO A 19 30.03 -9.29 52.61
CA PRO A 19 30.62 -10.63 52.52
C PRO A 19 29.79 -11.66 53.28
N HIS A 20 29.56 -12.83 52.67
CA HIS A 20 29.15 -14.01 53.43
C HIS A 20 30.00 -15.22 53.02
N HIS A 21 30.77 -15.67 54.00
CA HIS A 21 31.47 -16.93 54.10
C HIS A 21 30.59 -18.10 53.63
N LEU A 22 31.03 -18.82 52.59
CA LEU A 22 30.60 -20.19 52.31
C LEU A 22 31.84 -20.99 51.92
N SER A 23 32.19 -21.96 52.77
CA SER A 23 33.20 -22.99 52.51
C SER A 23 32.95 -23.61 51.15
N THR A 24 33.84 -23.32 50.20
CA THR A 24 33.85 -23.94 48.88
C THR A 24 34.98 -24.95 48.88
N THR A 25 34.63 -26.23 48.77
CA THR A 25 35.59 -27.31 48.53
C THR A 25 36.18 -27.12 47.14
N ALA A 26 37.33 -26.47 47.10
CA ALA A 26 38.14 -26.19 45.93
C ALA A 26 38.74 -27.48 45.36
N SER A 27 38.39 -27.86 44.13
CA SER A 27 39.10 -28.89 43.36
C SER A 27 40.02 -28.21 42.36
N SER A 28 41.32 -28.18 42.66
CA SER A 28 42.36 -27.51 41.86
C SER A 28 42.89 -28.40 40.73
N CYS A 29 43.06 -27.82 39.53
CA CYS A 29 43.60 -28.52 38.36
C CYS A 29 45.12 -28.77 38.52
N PRO A 30 45.62 -30.02 38.38
CA PRO A 30 47.03 -30.36 38.66
C PRO A 30 48.04 -29.81 37.64
N ALA A 31 47.61 -29.19 36.53
CA ALA A 31 48.52 -28.68 35.49
C ALA A 31 48.79 -27.16 35.55
N CYS A 32 47.94 -26.35 36.20
CA CYS A 32 48.13 -24.88 36.22
C CYS A 32 47.68 -24.19 37.51
N GLY A 33 47.23 -24.92 38.54
CA GLY A 33 46.99 -24.37 39.88
C GLY A 33 45.81 -23.38 39.98
N THR A 34 45.06 -23.14 38.90
CA THR A 34 43.84 -22.35 38.95
C THR A 34 42.76 -23.11 39.69
N ASN A 35 42.24 -22.47 40.73
CA ASN A 35 41.13 -22.98 41.51
C ASN A 35 39.86 -22.88 40.65
N VAL A 36 39.35 -24.00 40.13
CA VAL A 36 38.09 -24.00 39.40
C VAL A 36 37.02 -23.89 40.48
N PRO A 37 36.26 -22.77 40.56
CA PRO A 37 35.14 -22.73 41.47
C PRO A 37 34.22 -23.87 41.06
N SER A 38 34.07 -24.86 41.95
CA SER A 38 33.06 -25.90 41.80
C SER A 38 31.74 -25.16 41.82
N LEU A 39 31.24 -24.82 40.63
CA LEU A 39 29.91 -24.27 40.46
C LEU A 39 29.02 -25.34 41.08
N SER A 40 28.45 -25.03 42.25
CA SER A 40 27.55 -25.93 42.95
C SER A 40 26.64 -26.58 41.91
N GLU A 41 26.46 -27.90 41.91
CA GLU A 41 25.69 -28.62 40.87
C GLU A 41 24.34 -27.95 40.58
N SER A 42 23.75 -27.27 41.57
CA SER A 42 22.58 -26.41 41.45
C SER A 42 22.69 -25.29 40.38
N SER A 43 23.83 -24.60 40.28
CA SER A 43 24.10 -23.52 39.31
C SER A 43 24.28 -24.07 37.89
N GLU A 44 24.93 -25.21 37.72
CA GLU A 44 25.06 -25.86 36.41
C GLU A 44 23.70 -26.36 35.91
N ASN A 45 22.90 -26.95 36.80
CA ASN A 45 21.52 -27.34 36.53
C ASN A 45 20.63 -26.13 36.16
N ALA A 46 20.80 -24.98 36.82
CA ALA A 46 20.07 -23.76 36.50
C ALA A 46 20.46 -23.20 35.12
N ALA A 47 21.77 -23.20 34.80
CA ALA A 47 22.26 -22.80 33.48
C ALA A 47 21.75 -23.73 32.38
N GLN A 48 21.78 -25.05 32.59
CA GLN A 48 21.26 -26.04 31.64
C GLN A 48 19.76 -25.88 31.39
N ARG A 49 18.95 -25.63 32.44
CA ARG A 49 17.52 -25.32 32.28
C ARG A 49 17.30 -24.07 31.43
N ARG A 50 18.11 -23.03 31.65
CA ARG A 50 18.02 -21.79 30.88
C ARG A 50 18.41 -22.00 29.41
N ILE A 51 19.41 -22.82 29.13
CA ILE A 51 19.79 -23.17 27.76
C ILE A 51 18.63 -23.86 27.05
N VAL A 52 18.02 -24.89 27.65
CA VAL A 52 16.88 -25.60 27.06
C VAL A 52 15.69 -24.66 26.83
N GLU A 53 15.42 -23.75 27.76
CA GLU A 53 14.38 -22.75 27.60
C GLU A 53 14.66 -21.82 26.41
N LEU A 54 15.89 -21.33 26.28
CA LEU A 54 16.30 -20.47 25.18
C LEU A 54 16.27 -21.21 23.84
N GLU A 55 16.71 -22.46 23.78
CA GLU A 55 16.63 -23.31 22.59
C GLU A 55 15.18 -23.52 22.14
N ASN A 56 14.27 -23.75 23.09
CA ASN A 56 12.84 -23.85 22.80
C ASN A 56 12.26 -22.52 22.29
N GLN A 57 12.65 -21.39 22.89
CA GLN A 57 12.23 -20.07 22.42
C GLN A 57 12.75 -19.79 21.00
N VAL A 58 14.01 -20.10 20.71
CA VAL A 58 14.59 -19.97 19.37
C VAL A 58 13.83 -20.84 18.37
N ARG A 59 13.51 -22.08 18.73
CA ARG A 59 12.72 -22.98 17.88
C ARG A 59 11.33 -22.40 17.58
N MET A 60 10.61 -21.94 18.61
CA MET A 60 9.30 -21.32 18.48
C MET A 60 9.34 -20.04 17.63
N LEU A 61 10.36 -19.21 17.80
CA LEU A 61 10.54 -18.00 16.99
C LEU A 61 10.86 -18.34 15.54
N THR A 62 11.62 -19.40 15.30
CA THR A 62 11.94 -19.87 13.95
C THR A 62 10.70 -20.37 13.21
N GLU A 63 9.82 -21.14 13.88
CA GLU A 63 8.53 -21.57 13.33
C GLU A 63 7.59 -20.39 13.07
N LYS A 64 7.57 -19.40 13.96
CA LYS A 64 6.82 -18.16 13.73
C LYS A 64 7.36 -17.35 12.56
N ALA A 65 8.68 -17.31 12.40
CA ALA A 65 9.31 -16.63 11.27
C ALA A 65 9.00 -17.36 9.95
N SER A 66 9.06 -18.69 9.90
CA SER A 66 8.73 -19.45 8.68
C SER A 66 7.26 -19.26 8.29
N THR A 67 6.34 -19.39 9.25
CA THR A 67 4.91 -19.16 8.99
C THR A 67 4.58 -17.72 8.58
N ALA A 68 5.34 -16.74 9.08
CA ALA A 68 5.22 -15.35 8.63
C ALA A 68 5.74 -15.17 7.19
N VAL A 69 6.85 -15.80 6.84
CA VAL A 69 7.40 -15.79 5.47
C VAL A 69 6.45 -16.45 4.48
N ASP A 70 5.83 -17.58 4.85
CA ASP A 70 4.83 -18.26 3.99
C ASP A 70 3.64 -17.33 3.70
N LYS A 71 3.13 -16.64 4.72
CA LYS A 71 2.05 -15.64 4.54
C LYS A 71 2.47 -14.46 3.68
N LEU A 72 3.72 -14.01 3.79
CA LEU A 72 4.23 -12.93 2.94
C LEU A 72 4.29 -13.36 1.47
N ALA A 73 4.67 -14.62 1.20
CA ALA A 73 4.63 -15.16 -0.15
C ALA A 73 3.19 -15.16 -0.72
N ASP A 74 2.20 -15.58 0.08
CA ASP A 74 0.78 -15.52 -0.32
C ASP A 74 0.33 -14.08 -0.66
N TYR A 75 0.68 -13.10 0.18
CA TYR A 75 0.36 -11.69 -0.07
C TYR A 75 1.09 -11.12 -1.29
N GLU A 76 2.35 -11.51 -1.53
CA GLU A 76 3.09 -11.11 -2.73
C GLU A 76 2.42 -11.61 -4.01
N ASP A 77 1.91 -12.84 -4.01
CA ASP A 77 1.20 -13.41 -5.15
C ASP A 77 -0.17 -12.74 -5.36
N GLU A 78 -0.91 -12.41 -4.31
CA GLU A 78 -2.13 -11.61 -4.41
C GLU A 78 -1.85 -10.21 -4.99
N LEU A 79 -0.77 -9.55 -4.56
CA LEU A 79 -0.31 -8.27 -5.12
C LEU A 79 0.04 -8.39 -6.61
N ARG A 80 0.70 -9.47 -7.03
CA ARG A 80 0.98 -9.73 -8.45
C ARG A 80 -0.32 -9.93 -9.24
N HIS A 81 -1.26 -10.67 -8.68
CA HIS A 81 -2.57 -10.91 -9.30
C HIS A 81 -3.35 -9.61 -9.50
N LEU A 82 -3.45 -8.78 -8.47
CA LEU A 82 -4.15 -7.49 -8.53
C LEU A 82 -3.50 -6.53 -9.54
N ARG A 83 -2.16 -6.48 -9.58
CA ARG A 83 -1.44 -5.69 -10.59
C ARG A 83 -1.70 -6.19 -12.01
N ALA A 84 -1.73 -7.51 -12.23
CA ALA A 84 -2.05 -8.09 -13.54
C ALA A 84 -3.49 -7.76 -13.97
N LEU A 85 -4.45 -7.81 -13.05
CA LEU A 85 -5.83 -7.36 -13.32
C LEU A 85 -5.89 -5.86 -13.66
N GLN A 86 -5.13 -5.02 -12.95
CA GLN A 86 -5.06 -3.59 -13.22
C GLN A 86 -4.47 -3.29 -14.60
N VAL A 87 -3.39 -3.97 -14.99
CA VAL A 87 -2.80 -3.85 -16.34
C VAL A 87 -3.79 -4.29 -17.41
N LYS A 88 -4.47 -5.43 -17.20
CA LYS A 88 -5.49 -5.93 -18.14
C LYS A 88 -6.68 -4.97 -18.27
N ALA A 89 -7.11 -4.33 -17.17
CA ALA A 89 -8.14 -3.31 -17.20
C ALA A 89 -7.67 -2.03 -17.94
N ALA A 90 -6.41 -1.63 -17.78
CA ALA A 90 -5.82 -0.51 -18.51
C ALA A 90 -5.72 -0.79 -20.03
N GLU A 91 -5.35 -2.01 -20.43
CA GLU A 91 -5.31 -2.41 -21.85
C GLU A 91 -6.72 -2.48 -22.48
N ALA A 92 -7.72 -3.02 -21.76
CA ALA A 92 -9.10 -3.02 -22.24
C ALA A 92 -9.67 -1.59 -22.40
N SER A 93 -9.15 -0.63 -21.63
CA SER A 93 -9.51 0.79 -21.73
C SER A 93 -8.81 1.50 -22.91
N SER A 94 -7.64 1.02 -23.35
CA SER A 94 -6.87 1.65 -24.44
C SER A 94 -7.32 1.21 -25.84
N VAL A 95 -8.00 0.07 -25.98
CA VAL A 95 -8.53 -0.44 -27.27
C VAL A 95 -9.77 0.34 -27.76
N PHE A 96 -10.45 1.11 -26.90
CA PHE A 96 -11.59 1.94 -27.31
C PHE A 96 -11.19 3.33 -27.86
N ASN A 97 -9.90 3.69 -27.88
CA ASN A 97 -9.42 5.01 -28.33
C ASN A 97 -8.63 5.00 -29.64
N SER A 98 -8.52 3.86 -30.33
CA SER A 98 -7.87 3.74 -31.64
C SER A 98 -8.90 3.40 -32.74
N SER A 99 -9.78 4.37 -33.05
CA SER A 99 -10.51 4.37 -34.32
C SER A 99 -9.55 4.76 -35.47
N PRO A 100 -9.57 4.07 -36.61
CA PRO A 100 -8.74 4.40 -37.76
C PRO A 100 -9.28 5.67 -38.43
N ALA A 101 -8.43 6.69 -38.56
CA ALA A 101 -8.77 7.92 -39.26
C ALA A 101 -8.95 7.67 -40.76
N THR A 102 -10.18 7.86 -41.26
CA THR A 102 -10.52 8.04 -42.67
C THR A 102 -10.45 9.53 -43.03
N PRO A 103 -9.97 9.93 -44.23
CA PRO A 103 -9.91 11.34 -44.62
C PRO A 103 -11.15 11.73 -45.43
N SER A 104 -12.03 12.53 -44.84
CA SER A 104 -13.07 13.34 -45.50
C SER A 104 -13.54 14.35 -44.44
N GLY A 105 -13.36 15.66 -44.58
CA GLY A 105 -14.05 16.49 -45.57
C GLY A 105 -15.22 17.20 -44.87
N ASP A 106 -15.04 18.50 -44.64
CA ASP A 106 -16.03 19.54 -44.26
C ASP A 106 -16.62 19.63 -42.83
N GLY A 107 -16.51 20.86 -42.27
CA GLY A 107 -17.65 21.51 -41.59
C GLY A 107 -17.60 21.75 -40.07
N ASN A 108 -17.21 22.96 -39.67
CA ASN A 108 -17.75 23.78 -38.55
C ASN A 108 -17.89 23.26 -37.10
N ARG A 109 -17.03 23.86 -36.24
CA ARG A 109 -17.32 24.60 -34.97
C ARG A 109 -17.54 23.82 -33.64
N PRO A 110 -16.99 24.30 -32.49
CA PRO A 110 -16.96 23.57 -31.23
C PRO A 110 -18.18 23.86 -30.34
N HIS A 111 -18.67 22.84 -29.65
CA HIS A 111 -19.62 22.95 -28.54
C HIS A 111 -19.01 22.38 -27.26
N THR A 112 -18.85 23.26 -26.29
CA THR A 112 -18.68 22.95 -24.87
C THR A 112 -20.01 22.46 -24.30
N ALA A 113 -20.08 21.22 -23.80
CA ALA A 113 -21.17 20.79 -22.93
C ALA A 113 -20.75 19.61 -22.03
N ASN A 114 -21.09 19.74 -20.75
CA ASN A 114 -20.95 18.79 -19.65
C ASN A 114 -21.28 17.32 -19.99
N PRO A 115 -20.61 16.34 -19.34
CA PRO A 115 -21.16 15.00 -19.18
C PRO A 115 -21.99 14.93 -17.89
N ALA A 116 -23.28 15.22 -17.99
CA ALA A 116 -24.25 14.59 -17.10
C ALA A 116 -24.56 13.21 -17.68
N GLY A 117 -24.08 12.14 -17.04
CA GLY A 117 -24.50 10.78 -17.40
C GLY A 117 -23.44 9.68 -17.19
N SER A 118 -23.21 9.32 -15.93
CA SER A 118 -23.13 7.90 -15.52
C SER A 118 -22.97 7.81 -14.00
N ALA A 119 -24.08 8.08 -13.30
CA ALA A 119 -24.25 7.73 -11.90
C ALA A 119 -24.74 6.28 -11.80
N ALA A 120 -23.83 5.33 -11.66
CA ALA A 120 -24.09 3.92 -11.39
C ALA A 120 -22.75 3.25 -11.04
N ARG A 121 -22.44 2.71 -9.86
CA ARG A 121 -23.21 2.30 -8.68
C ARG A 121 -22.23 2.34 -7.50
N SER A 122 -22.39 3.28 -6.57
CA SER A 122 -21.72 3.20 -5.27
C SER A 122 -22.72 2.66 -4.23
N SER A 123 -22.47 1.42 -3.82
CA SER A 123 -22.64 0.86 -2.49
C SER A 123 -23.74 1.45 -1.60
N ARG A 124 -24.95 0.89 -1.65
CA ARG A 124 -25.97 1.04 -0.59
C ARG A 124 -26.07 -0.24 0.23
N ILE A 125 -25.13 -0.41 1.15
CA ILE A 125 -25.26 -1.34 2.29
C ILE A 125 -25.60 -0.52 3.54
N THR A 126 -26.84 -0.06 3.62
CA THR A 126 -27.42 0.58 4.82
C THR A 126 -28.83 0.06 5.04
N SER A 127 -28.95 -1.20 5.49
CA SER A 127 -30.24 -1.78 5.87
C SER A 127 -30.19 -2.72 7.07
N LEU A 128 -29.11 -2.75 7.87
CA LEU A 128 -28.97 -3.73 8.96
C LEU A 128 -28.47 -3.19 10.31
N LEU A 129 -28.67 -1.90 10.61
CA LEU A 129 -28.48 -1.38 11.96
C LEU A 129 -29.68 -0.51 12.36
N GLY A 130 -30.65 -1.13 13.04
CA GLY A 130 -31.81 -0.39 13.55
C GLY A 130 -32.95 -1.19 14.17
N ARG A 131 -32.73 -2.36 14.79
CA ARG A 131 -33.72 -2.90 15.74
C ARG A 131 -33.13 -3.92 16.71
N ARG A 132 -32.48 -3.43 17.75
CA ARG A 132 -32.36 -4.14 19.03
C ARG A 132 -32.74 -3.20 20.16
N LYS A 133 -34.01 -3.25 20.59
CA LYS A 133 -34.34 -3.08 22.00
C LYS A 133 -35.63 -3.85 22.33
N SER A 134 -35.45 -4.74 23.29
CA SER A 134 -36.40 -5.31 24.26
C SER A 134 -37.64 -6.06 23.75
N SER A 135 -37.56 -7.38 23.90
CA SER A 135 -38.66 -8.19 24.43
C SER A 135 -39.12 -7.62 25.78
N SER A 136 -40.39 -7.24 25.88
CA SER A 136 -41.27 -7.66 26.97
C SER A 136 -42.72 -7.48 26.53
N SER A 137 -43.46 -8.55 26.76
CA SER A 137 -44.87 -8.80 26.54
C SER A 137 -45.79 -7.79 27.23
N ILE A 138 -46.91 -7.43 26.59
CA ILE A 138 -48.29 -7.78 26.97
C ILE A 138 -49.23 -6.82 26.22
N ALA A 139 -50.04 -7.41 25.34
CA ALA A 139 -51.28 -6.81 24.90
C ALA A 139 -52.28 -6.92 26.06
N ALA A 140 -52.76 -5.80 26.60
CA ALA A 140 -54.06 -5.65 27.25
C ALA A 140 -54.28 -4.20 27.72
N GLY A 141 -55.42 -3.63 27.34
CA GLY A 141 -56.19 -2.72 28.21
C GLY A 141 -55.69 -1.29 28.36
N ILE A 142 -56.37 -0.38 27.67
CA ILE A 142 -56.51 1.02 28.10
C ILE A 142 -57.39 1.04 29.37
N PRO A 143 -56.97 1.73 30.45
CA PRO A 143 -57.85 2.75 31.03
C PRO A 143 -57.10 4.07 31.39
N PRO A 144 -57.81 5.18 31.61
CA PRO A 144 -57.24 6.52 31.61
C PRO A 144 -56.79 7.01 33.00
N ALA A 145 -55.87 7.98 32.97
CA ALA A 145 -55.60 9.02 33.97
C ALA A 145 -55.71 8.64 35.46
N GLY A 146 -54.56 8.45 36.11
CA GLY A 146 -54.45 8.33 37.56
C GLY A 146 -53.05 8.71 38.04
N THR A 147 -53.01 9.74 38.88
CA THR A 147 -51.88 10.37 39.57
C THR A 147 -50.88 9.36 40.16
N VAL A 148 -49.59 9.47 39.79
CA VAL A 148 -48.49 8.72 40.45
C VAL A 148 -47.67 9.72 41.30
N PRO A 149 -47.36 9.42 42.58
CA PRO A 149 -46.62 10.33 43.45
C PRO A 149 -45.13 10.42 43.05
N PRO A 150 -44.43 11.54 43.33
CA PRO A 150 -43.01 11.66 42.99
C PRO A 150 -42.18 10.78 43.91
N LEU A 151 -41.55 9.75 43.32
CA LEU A 151 -40.62 8.87 44.02
C LEU A 151 -39.28 9.62 44.29
N PRO A 152 -38.78 9.62 45.54
CA PRO A 152 -37.46 10.17 45.86
C PRO A 152 -36.36 9.18 45.43
N GLY A 153 -35.72 9.46 44.30
CA GLY A 153 -34.63 8.64 43.72
C GLY A 153 -34.04 9.16 42.40
N VAL A 154 -34.58 10.27 41.88
CA VAL A 154 -34.29 10.87 40.57
C VAL A 154 -32.85 11.38 40.34
N PRO A 155 -32.06 11.86 41.33
CA PRO A 155 -30.75 12.46 41.01
C PRO A 155 -29.72 11.44 40.48
N SER A 156 -29.86 10.16 40.84
CA SER A 156 -28.93 9.11 40.39
C SER A 156 -29.09 8.79 38.90
N GLN A 157 -30.33 8.73 38.40
CA GLN A 157 -30.59 8.49 36.98
C GLN A 157 -30.15 9.67 36.11
N GLU A 158 -30.34 10.89 36.59
CA GLU A 158 -29.92 12.09 35.87
C GLU A 158 -28.38 12.17 35.73
N ALA A 159 -27.65 11.77 36.79
CA ALA A 159 -26.19 11.67 36.76
C ALA A 159 -25.69 10.56 35.81
N GLU A 160 -26.35 9.41 35.80
CA GLU A 160 -26.04 8.30 34.87
C GLU A 160 -26.30 8.69 33.40
N LEU A 161 -27.41 9.38 33.12
CA LEU A 161 -27.74 9.86 31.78
C LEU A 161 -26.72 10.89 31.28
N ARG A 162 -26.28 11.82 32.12
CA ARG A 162 -25.20 12.76 31.77
C ARG A 162 -23.90 12.03 31.45
N ASN A 163 -23.49 11.07 32.29
CA ASN A 163 -22.29 10.26 32.07
C ASN A 163 -22.39 9.43 30.78
N ALA A 164 -23.55 8.85 30.47
CA ALA A 164 -23.78 8.13 29.23
C ALA A 164 -23.70 9.04 28.00
N LEU A 165 -24.21 10.28 28.10
CA LEU A 165 -24.16 11.27 27.04
C LEU A 165 -22.72 11.76 26.80
N ASP A 166 -21.95 12.01 27.86
CA ASP A 166 -20.54 12.39 27.75
C ASP A 166 -19.70 11.28 27.09
N LYS A 167 -19.98 10.01 27.42
CA LYS A 167 -19.38 8.85 26.73
C LYS A 167 -19.77 8.76 25.26
N GLU A 168 -21.03 9.00 24.92
CA GLU A 168 -21.49 9.00 23.52
C GLU A 168 -20.81 10.12 22.72
N ARG A 169 -20.74 11.33 23.29
CA ARG A 169 -20.01 12.45 22.69
C ARG A 169 -18.52 12.17 22.53
N SER A 170 -17.87 11.57 23.52
CA SER A 170 -16.43 11.25 23.40
C SER A 170 -16.17 10.22 22.31
N LEU A 171 -17.00 9.17 22.23
CA LEU A 171 -16.92 8.16 21.17
C LEU A 171 -17.17 8.78 19.79
N ARG A 172 -18.12 9.72 19.70
CA ARG A 172 -18.42 10.42 18.46
C ARG A 172 -17.26 11.32 18.03
N GLN A 173 -16.68 12.08 18.95
CA GLN A 173 -15.51 12.93 18.69
C GLN A 173 -14.31 12.08 18.22
N GLU A 174 -14.08 10.91 18.83
CA GLU A 174 -13.04 9.98 18.38
C GLU A 174 -13.31 9.45 16.96
N ALA A 175 -14.57 9.08 16.67
CA ALA A 175 -14.96 8.63 15.34
C ALA A 175 -14.82 9.74 14.28
N GLU A 176 -15.26 10.96 14.59
CA GLU A 176 -15.12 12.14 13.73
C GLU A 176 -13.63 12.47 13.49
N GLY A 177 -12.78 12.33 14.52
CA GLY A 177 -11.33 12.47 14.39
C GLY A 177 -10.71 11.42 13.45
N LYS A 178 -11.11 10.15 13.56
CA LYS A 178 -10.66 9.08 12.64
C LYS A 178 -11.10 9.34 11.20
N VAL A 179 -12.34 9.79 11.00
CA VAL A 179 -12.85 10.14 9.67
C VAL A 179 -12.09 11.32 9.09
N SER A 180 -11.79 12.35 9.89
CA SER A 180 -11.00 13.50 9.46
C SER A 180 -9.56 13.12 9.12
N ALA A 181 -8.93 12.21 9.87
CA ALA A 181 -7.59 11.71 9.58
C ALA A 181 -7.58 10.92 8.25
N MET A 182 -8.57 10.03 8.06
CA MET A 182 -8.72 9.29 6.80
C MET A 182 -8.98 10.22 5.62
N SER A 183 -9.78 11.28 5.79
CA SER A 183 -10.03 12.23 4.69
C SER A 183 -8.75 12.97 4.29
N SER A 184 -7.91 13.39 5.26
CA SER A 184 -6.62 14.01 4.93
C SER A 184 -5.66 13.04 4.23
N GLU A 185 -5.60 11.78 4.65
CA GLU A 185 -4.77 10.77 3.98
C GLU A 185 -5.22 10.52 2.53
N ILE A 186 -6.54 10.47 2.30
CA ILE A 186 -7.11 10.33 0.95
C ILE A 186 -6.77 11.55 0.09
N GLU A 187 -6.84 12.76 0.65
CA GLU A 187 -6.47 13.99 -0.05
C GLU A 187 -4.98 13.97 -0.44
N GLU A 188 -4.08 13.61 0.46
CA GLU A 188 -2.64 13.47 0.18
C GLU A 188 -2.35 12.42 -0.91
N LEU A 189 -2.97 11.24 -0.81
CA LEU A 189 -2.86 10.20 -1.82
C LEU A 189 -3.42 10.65 -3.17
N SER A 190 -4.50 11.43 -3.17
CA SER A 190 -5.06 11.98 -4.41
C SER A 190 -4.10 12.97 -5.06
N VAL A 191 -3.51 13.89 -4.29
CA VAL A 191 -2.55 14.88 -4.79
C VAL A 191 -1.31 14.19 -5.36
N THR A 192 -0.76 13.20 -4.66
CA THR A 192 0.41 12.44 -5.14
C THR A 192 0.11 11.68 -6.42
N LEU A 193 -1.06 11.03 -6.52
CA LEU A 193 -1.46 10.29 -7.71
C LEU A 193 -1.69 11.23 -8.91
N PHE A 194 -2.33 12.39 -8.71
CA PHE A 194 -2.49 13.38 -9.77
C PHE A 194 -1.15 13.96 -10.21
N GLN A 195 -0.23 14.20 -9.27
CA GLN A 195 1.10 14.70 -9.59
C GLN A 195 1.90 13.68 -10.43
N GLN A 196 1.90 12.41 -10.02
CA GLN A 196 2.56 11.33 -10.75
C GLN A 196 1.94 11.13 -12.15
N ALA A 197 0.62 11.17 -12.25
CA ALA A 197 -0.08 11.07 -13.53
C ALA A 197 0.29 12.24 -14.46
N ASN A 198 0.34 13.47 -13.93
CA ASN A 198 0.74 14.65 -14.70
C ASN A 198 2.19 14.56 -15.18
N GLU A 199 3.10 14.06 -14.34
CA GLU A 199 4.51 13.85 -14.69
C GLU A 199 4.65 12.83 -15.82
N MET A 200 4.02 11.67 -15.70
CA MET A 200 4.04 10.61 -16.73
C MET A 200 3.51 11.12 -18.07
N VAL A 201 2.40 11.87 -18.06
CA VAL A 201 1.84 12.47 -19.29
C VAL A 201 2.79 13.53 -19.87
N ALA A 202 3.47 14.31 -19.02
CA ALA A 202 4.44 15.28 -19.50
C ALA A 202 5.66 14.59 -20.16
N GLU A 203 6.14 13.49 -19.59
CA GLU A 203 7.20 12.66 -20.18
C GLU A 203 6.76 12.06 -21.51
N GLU A 204 5.55 11.50 -21.59
CA GLU A 204 4.99 10.96 -22.83
C GLU A 204 4.91 12.05 -23.91
N ARG A 205 4.37 13.23 -23.59
CA ARG A 205 4.30 14.35 -24.53
C ARG A 205 5.68 14.77 -25.03
N LYS A 206 6.68 14.82 -24.14
CA LYS A 206 8.07 15.13 -24.52
C LYS A 206 8.68 14.04 -25.41
N ALA A 207 8.47 12.77 -25.07
CA ALA A 207 8.97 11.64 -25.85
C ALA A 207 8.32 11.59 -27.23
N ARG A 208 7.00 11.77 -27.28
CA ARG A 208 6.21 11.84 -28.51
C ARG A 208 6.67 12.98 -29.41
N ALA A 209 6.85 14.19 -28.88
CA ALA A 209 7.36 15.31 -29.66
C ALA A 209 8.75 15.04 -30.27
N LYS A 210 9.66 14.42 -29.50
CA LYS A 210 11.00 14.02 -30.01
C LYS A 210 10.92 12.97 -31.12
N LEU A 211 10.01 12.02 -31.01
CA LEU A 211 9.80 11.00 -32.04
C LEU A 211 9.18 11.61 -33.30
N GLU A 212 8.18 12.48 -33.14
CA GLU A 212 7.55 13.21 -34.24
C GLU A 212 8.58 14.06 -35.02
N GLU A 213 9.47 14.77 -34.32
CA GLU A 213 10.58 15.52 -34.95
C GLU A 213 11.52 14.59 -35.74
N ARG A 214 11.90 13.44 -35.16
CA ARG A 214 12.77 12.46 -35.82
C ARG A 214 12.10 11.87 -37.06
N VAL A 215 10.81 11.55 -36.97
CA VAL A 215 10.02 11.04 -38.10
C VAL A 215 10.00 12.08 -39.22
N GLU A 216 9.72 13.35 -38.91
CA GLU A 216 9.69 14.42 -39.92
C GLU A 216 11.06 14.56 -40.64
N MET A 217 12.17 14.49 -39.90
CA MET A 217 13.50 14.50 -40.49
C MET A 217 13.74 13.29 -41.40
N LEU A 218 13.33 12.09 -40.98
CA LEU A 218 13.46 10.88 -41.79
C LEU A 218 12.65 11.00 -43.09
N GLU A 219 11.40 11.46 -43.01
CA GLU A 219 10.56 11.67 -44.18
C GLU A 219 11.14 12.67 -45.18
N LYS A 220 11.73 13.78 -44.69
CA LYS A 220 12.43 14.74 -45.56
C LYS A 220 13.59 14.07 -46.31
N ARG A 221 14.42 13.29 -45.61
CA ARG A 221 15.53 12.56 -46.24
C ARG A 221 15.06 11.53 -47.25
N ASP A 222 13.97 10.82 -46.96
CA ASP A 222 13.45 9.80 -47.86
C ASP A 222 12.80 10.43 -49.09
N LYS A 223 12.11 11.57 -48.95
CA LYS A 223 11.63 12.37 -50.09
C LYS A 223 12.78 12.81 -50.99
N ASP A 224 13.88 13.29 -50.42
CA ASP A 224 15.05 13.71 -51.21
C ASP A 224 15.76 12.55 -51.91
N LYS A 225 15.92 11.40 -51.23
CA LYS A 225 16.45 10.18 -51.84
C LYS A 225 15.56 9.70 -52.98
N ARG A 226 14.24 9.68 -52.78
CA ARG A 226 13.27 9.29 -53.80
C ARG A 226 13.38 10.16 -55.05
N ARG A 227 13.49 11.49 -54.87
CA ARG A 227 13.72 12.43 -55.98
C ARG A 227 15.02 12.17 -56.72
N ARG A 228 16.09 11.77 -56.02
CA ARG A 228 17.37 11.41 -56.67
C ARG A 228 17.25 10.12 -57.47
N LEU A 229 16.59 9.10 -56.91
CA LEU A 229 16.33 7.84 -57.59
C LEU A 229 15.50 8.05 -58.85
N GLU A 230 14.42 8.84 -58.80
CA GLU A 230 13.58 9.14 -59.96
C GLU A 230 14.38 9.77 -61.12
N ARG A 231 15.34 10.66 -60.81
CA ARG A 231 16.24 11.22 -61.83
C ARG A 231 17.17 10.17 -62.42
N LEU A 232 17.71 9.30 -61.59
CA LEU A 232 18.58 8.21 -62.05
C LEU A 232 17.80 7.20 -62.89
N GLU A 233 16.60 6.81 -62.48
CA GLU A 233 15.69 5.95 -63.25
C GLU A 233 15.37 6.56 -64.61
N THR A 234 15.07 7.86 -64.66
CA THR A 234 14.85 8.57 -65.93
C THR A 234 16.09 8.55 -66.82
N ALA A 235 17.29 8.70 -66.25
CA ALA A 235 18.55 8.65 -66.99
C ALA A 235 18.85 7.22 -67.51
N VAL A 236 18.63 6.20 -66.68
CA VAL A 236 18.79 4.78 -67.05
C VAL A 236 17.80 4.41 -68.16
N GLN A 237 16.53 4.79 -68.06
CA GLN A 237 15.53 4.57 -69.12
C GLN A 237 15.93 5.22 -70.45
N ARG A 238 16.61 6.38 -70.41
CA ARG A 238 17.15 7.00 -71.64
C ARG A 238 18.30 6.17 -72.21
N ILE A 239 19.21 5.70 -71.36
CA ILE A 239 20.34 4.85 -71.77
C ILE A 239 19.83 3.52 -72.34
N GLU A 240 18.86 2.87 -71.71
CA GLU A 240 18.26 1.63 -72.18
C GLU A 240 17.59 1.80 -73.55
N ARG A 241 16.86 2.90 -73.77
CA ARG A 241 16.30 3.22 -75.08
C ARG A 241 17.37 3.36 -76.16
N VAL A 242 18.44 4.09 -75.89
CA VAL A 242 19.55 4.26 -76.83
C VAL A 242 20.25 2.91 -77.09
N ARG A 243 20.48 2.12 -76.03
CA ARG A 243 21.08 0.78 -76.15
C ARG A 243 20.23 -0.15 -77.01
N GLY A 244 18.91 -0.11 -76.88
CA GLY A 244 17.99 -0.90 -77.71
C GLY A 244 18.02 -0.51 -79.20
N LEU A 245 18.32 0.75 -79.53
CA LEU A 245 18.48 1.21 -80.91
C LEU A 245 19.86 0.86 -81.50
N LEU A 246 20.88 0.70 -80.65
CA LEU A 246 22.25 0.38 -81.06
C LEU A 246 22.56 -1.13 -81.06
N ALA A 247 21.66 -1.96 -80.52
CA ALA A 247 21.78 -3.41 -80.60
C ALA A 247 21.28 -3.90 -81.98
N PRO A 248 22.15 -4.49 -82.82
CA PRO A 248 21.77 -5.03 -84.13
C PRO A 248 20.90 -6.29 -84.03
#